data_AF-A0A6D2ITE5-F1
#
_entry.id   AF-A0A6D2ITE5-F1
#
_cell.length_a   1.000
_cell.length_b   1.000
_cell.length_c   1.000
_cell.angle_alpha   90.00
_cell.angle_beta   90.00
_cell.angle_gamma   90.00
#
_symmetry.space_group_name_H-M   'P 1'
#
loop_
_entity.id
_entity.type
_entity.pdbx_description
1 polymer ?
#
loop_
_entity_poly.entity_id
_entity_poly.type
_entity_poly.pdbx_seq_one_letter_code
_entity_poly.pdbx_strand_id
1 'polypeptide(L)'
;MDMREAMKKQNEVVMFLAKHVFASEATHSNIVFSPASIYSALTLVASGPGDPYQILSLLKSSSTDELNAVFTEILSVVYAGGSAANGGPEISSVNGVWIEQSLSIDPKFKDLFENFFKAAFGCVDFRSKVSFPL
;
A
#
# COMPACT_ATOMS: atom_id res chain seq x y z
N MET A 1 9.69 5.02 -18.48
CA MET A 1 8.35 4.50 -18.15
C MET A 1 7.33 5.59 -18.46
N ASP A 2 6.24 5.28 -19.15
CA ASP A 2 5.11 6.21 -19.24
C ASP A 2 4.31 6.14 -17.92
N MET A 3 4.45 7.18 -17.10
CA MET A 3 3.81 7.30 -15.79
C MET A 3 2.29 7.20 -15.88
N ARG A 4 1.70 7.80 -16.91
CA ARG A 4 0.25 7.83 -17.11
C ARG A 4 -0.27 6.44 -17.50
N GLU A 5 0.49 5.72 -18.32
CA GLU A 5 0.18 4.34 -18.67
C GLU A 5 0.26 3.43 -17.43
N ALA A 6 1.30 3.56 -16.61
CA ALA A 6 1.46 2.79 -15.38
C ALA A 6 0.31 3.03 -14.39
N MET A 7 -0.06 4.29 -14.16
CA MET A 7 -1.22 4.65 -13.32
C MET A 7 -2.54 4.10 -13.89
N LYS A 8 -2.70 4.09 -15.21
CA LYS A 8 -3.89 3.50 -15.86
C LYS A 8 -3.99 2.00 -15.61
N LYS A 9 -2.89 1.25 -15.77
CA LYS A 9 -2.85 -0.20 -15.49
C LYS A 9 -3.27 -0.51 -14.06
N GLN A 10 -2.82 0.30 -13.11
CA GLN A 10 -3.17 0.14 -11.70
C GLN A 10 -4.65 0.41 -11.43
N ASN A 11 -5.20 1.47 -12.02
CA ASN A 11 -6.62 1.76 -11.90
C ASN A 11 -7.48 0.61 -12.45
N GLU A 12 -7.06 -0.03 -13.55
CA GLU A 12 -7.77 -1.21 -14.07
C GLU A 12 -7.75 -2.40 -13.08
N VAL A 13 -6.59 -2.67 -12.46
CA VAL A 13 -6.45 -3.73 -11.46
C VAL A 13 -7.31 -3.43 -10.23
N VAL A 14 -7.30 -2.19 -9.76
CA VAL A 14 -8.14 -1.79 -8.63
C VAL A 14 -9.63 -1.87 -8.97
N MET A 15 -10.06 -1.49 -10.18
CA MET A 15 -11.45 -1.66 -10.60
C MET A 15 -11.85 -3.14 -10.67
N PHE A 16 -10.93 -4.02 -11.04
CA PHE A 16 -11.14 -5.47 -10.97
C PHE A 16 -11.31 -5.95 -9.52
N LEU A 17 -10.46 -5.51 -8.59
CA LEU A 17 -10.59 -5.81 -7.16
C LEU A 17 -11.89 -5.25 -6.58
N ALA A 18 -12.26 -4.03 -6.94
CA ALA A 18 -13.49 -3.37 -6.52
C ALA A 18 -14.71 -4.22 -6.88
N LYS A 19 -14.76 -4.76 -8.11
CA LYS A 19 -15.84 -5.67 -8.53
C LYS A 19 -15.97 -6.89 -7.64
N HIS A 20 -14.86 -7.45 -7.17
CA HIS A 20 -14.89 -8.60 -6.26
C HIS A 20 -15.42 -8.21 -4.88
N VAL A 21 -14.97 -7.06 -4.36
CA VAL A 21 -15.49 -6.51 -3.09
C VAL A 21 -16.99 -6.22 -3.22
N PHE A 22 -17.43 -5.55 -4.28
CA PHE A 22 -18.85 -5.27 -4.52
C PHE A 22 -19.70 -6.54 -4.62
N ALA A 23 -19.15 -7.64 -5.15
CA ALA A 23 -19.84 -8.91 -5.26
C ALA A 23 -19.88 -9.70 -3.93
N SER A 24 -18.97 -9.43 -2.99
CA SER A 24 -18.91 -10.10 -1.68
C SER A 24 -19.74 -9.41 -0.60
N GLU A 25 -20.11 -8.15 -0.79
CA GLU A 25 -20.86 -7.37 0.19
C GLU A 25 -22.38 -7.58 0.09
N ALA A 26 -23.07 -7.37 1.22
CA ALA A 26 -24.52 -7.46 1.27
C ALA A 26 -25.18 -6.40 0.40
N THR A 27 -26.22 -6.80 -0.35
CA THR A 27 -27.04 -5.92 -1.18
C THR A 27 -27.51 -4.72 -0.35
N HIS A 28 -27.26 -3.49 -0.83
CA HIS A 28 -27.57 -2.20 -0.19
C HIS A 28 -26.56 -1.62 0.80
N SER A 29 -25.31 -2.08 0.80
CA SER A 29 -24.22 -1.47 1.59
C SER A 29 -23.50 -0.36 0.81
N ASN A 30 -23.13 0.73 1.50
CA ASN A 30 -22.19 1.73 0.97
C ASN A 30 -20.77 1.19 1.08
N ILE A 31 -19.97 1.35 0.03
CA ILE A 31 -18.59 0.87 -0.01
C ILE A 31 -17.68 2.03 -0.40
N VAL A 32 -16.64 2.21 0.39
CA VAL A 32 -15.57 3.17 0.15
C VAL A 32 -14.25 2.49 0.47
N PHE A 33 -13.27 2.68 -0.40
CA PHE A 33 -11.89 2.26 -0.15
C PHE A 33 -10.96 3.20 -0.92
N SER A 34 -9.67 3.18 -0.56
CA SER A 34 -8.64 3.97 -1.22
C SER A 34 -7.81 3.08 -2.16
N PRO A 35 -8.00 3.18 -3.49
CA PRO A 35 -7.12 2.54 -4.48
C PRO A 35 -5.63 2.79 -4.22
N ALA A 36 -5.28 4.03 -3.89
CA ALA A 36 -3.91 4.45 -3.66
C ALA A 36 -3.31 3.77 -2.41
N SER A 37 -4.10 3.56 -1.36
CA SER A 37 -3.65 2.88 -0.14
C SER A 37 -3.45 1.38 -0.37
N ILE A 38 -4.36 0.71 -1.09
CA ILE A 38 -4.20 -0.70 -1.48
C ILE A 38 -2.95 -0.87 -2.33
N TYR A 39 -2.78 0.01 -3.32
CA TYR A 39 -1.59 0.00 -4.18
C TYR A 39 -0.30 0.20 -3.38
N SER A 40 -0.28 1.18 -2.47
CA SER A 40 0.87 1.45 -1.59
C SER A 40 1.26 0.22 -0.77
N ALA A 41 0.28 -0.49 -0.21
CA ALA A 41 0.51 -1.72 0.54
C ALA A 41 1.09 -2.85 -0.33
N LEU A 42 0.56 -3.04 -1.55
CA LEU A 42 1.06 -4.06 -2.47
C LEU A 42 2.50 -3.74 -2.95
N THR A 43 2.78 -2.48 -3.27
CA THR A 43 4.13 -2.02 -3.64
C THR A 43 5.12 -2.19 -2.50
N LEU A 44 4.69 -1.93 -1.26
CA LEU A 44 5.49 -2.20 -0.07
C LEU A 44 5.84 -3.68 0.03
N VAL A 45 4.85 -4.57 -0.12
CA VAL A 45 5.07 -6.02 -0.06
C VAL A 45 6.02 -6.48 -1.17
N ALA A 46 5.84 -5.99 -2.40
CA ALA A 46 6.71 -6.33 -3.52
C ALA A 46 8.15 -5.83 -3.34
N SER A 47 8.37 -4.73 -2.61
CA SER A 47 9.71 -4.19 -2.33
C SER A 47 10.36 -4.80 -1.09
N GLY A 48 9.57 -5.49 -0.25
CA GLY A 48 10.02 -6.11 0.98
C GLY A 48 10.78 -7.43 0.77
N PRO A 49 11.04 -8.17 1.86
CA PRO A 49 11.66 -9.48 1.76
C PRO A 49 10.73 -10.48 1.06
N GLY A 50 11.25 -11.19 0.06
CA GLY A 50 10.53 -12.25 -0.64
C GLY A 50 10.55 -12.09 -2.16
N ASP A 51 9.66 -12.82 -2.81
CA ASP A 51 9.52 -12.82 -4.26
C ASP A 51 8.43 -11.85 -4.73
N PRO A 52 8.73 -10.90 -5.64
CA PRO A 52 7.77 -9.88 -6.05
C PRO A 52 6.86 -10.34 -7.21
N TYR A 53 7.10 -11.49 -7.85
CA TYR A 53 6.53 -11.78 -9.17
C TYR A 53 5.01 -11.87 -9.18
N GLN A 54 4.40 -12.40 -8.12
CA GLN A 54 2.93 -12.46 -8.02
C GLN A 54 2.31 -11.06 -7.95
N ILE A 55 2.94 -10.16 -7.19
CA ILE A 55 2.46 -8.78 -7.06
C ILE A 55 2.70 -7.99 -8.35
N LEU A 56 3.86 -8.16 -8.98
CA LEU A 56 4.15 -7.57 -10.29
C LEU A 56 3.14 -8.03 -11.35
N SER A 57 2.84 -9.33 -11.38
CA SER A 57 1.84 -9.90 -12.27
C SER A 57 0.44 -9.33 -12.00
N LEU A 58 0.02 -9.29 -10.73
CA LEU A 58 -1.27 -8.74 -10.30
C LEU A 58 -1.41 -7.28 -10.73
N LEU A 59 -0.37 -6.46 -10.48
CA LEU A 59 -0.35 -5.03 -10.80
C LEU A 59 0.00 -4.73 -12.27
N LYS A 60 0.20 -5.78 -13.09
CA LYS A 60 0.62 -5.69 -14.49
C LYS A 60 1.86 -4.81 -14.69
N SER A 61 2.79 -4.89 -13.75
CA SER A 61 4.04 -4.13 -13.74
C SER A 61 5.22 -5.00 -14.15
N SER A 62 6.20 -4.38 -14.78
CA SER A 62 7.43 -5.01 -15.26
C SER A 62 8.49 -5.15 -14.17
N SER A 63 8.46 -4.31 -13.12
CA SER A 63 9.51 -4.25 -12.10
C SER A 63 9.05 -3.56 -10.82
N THR A 64 9.74 -3.83 -9.70
CA THR A 64 9.54 -3.11 -8.44
C THR A 64 9.87 -1.63 -8.57
N ASP A 65 10.79 -1.26 -9.46
CA ASP A 65 11.14 0.15 -9.71
C ASP A 65 9.99 0.92 -10.35
N GLU A 66 9.26 0.30 -11.29
CA GLU A 66 8.02 0.87 -11.83
C GLU A 66 6.98 1.04 -10.74
N LEU A 67 6.83 0.06 -9.84
CA LEU A 67 5.90 0.19 -8.72
C LEU A 67 6.27 1.35 -7.78
N ASN A 68 7.55 1.45 -7.44
CA ASN A 68 8.11 2.46 -6.55
C ASN A 68 8.02 3.87 -7.14
N ALA A 69 8.20 4.01 -8.46
CA ALA A 69 8.00 5.28 -9.15
C ALA A 69 6.54 5.76 -9.03
N VAL A 70 5.56 4.88 -9.20
CA VAL A 70 4.15 5.26 -9.07
C VAL A 70 3.77 5.55 -7.63
N PHE A 71 4.31 4.80 -6.68
CA PHE A 71 4.15 5.11 -5.26
C PHE A 71 4.70 6.49 -4.89
N THR A 72 5.82 6.91 -5.51
CA THR A 72 6.39 8.26 -5.30
C THR A 72 5.43 9.35 -5.78
N GLU A 73 4.69 9.14 -6.86
CA GLU A 73 3.64 10.07 -7.30
C GLU A 73 2.44 10.12 -6.34
N ILE A 74 2.08 8.99 -5.72
CA ILE A 74 1.05 8.98 -4.66
C ILE A 74 1.54 9.80 -3.46
N LEU A 75 2.79 9.58 -3.03
CA LEU A 75 3.39 10.35 -1.93
C LEU A 75 3.43 11.85 -2.25
N SER A 76 3.73 12.23 -3.49
CA SER A 76 3.78 13.65 -3.88
C SER A 76 2.44 14.35 -3.67
N VAL A 77 1.32 13.66 -3.91
CA VAL A 77 -0.04 14.18 -3.69
C VAL A 77 -0.42 14.17 -2.20
N VAL A 78 -0.17 13.07 -1.49
CA VAL A 78 -0.51 12.94 -0.05
C VAL A 78 0.29 13.91 0.81
N TYR A 79 1.56 14.13 0.46
CA TYR A 79 2.50 14.95 1.21
C TYR A 79 2.80 16.29 0.55
N ALA A 80 2.00 16.74 -0.44
CA ALA A 80 2.18 18.03 -1.14
C ALA A 80 2.17 19.28 -0.22
N GLY A 81 2.03 19.10 1.09
CA GLY A 81 1.56 20.11 2.02
C GLY A 81 0.10 20.35 1.68
N GLY A 82 -0.80 19.94 2.56
CA GLY A 82 -2.23 20.10 2.34
C GLY A 82 -2.50 21.48 1.73
N SER A 83 -3.50 21.54 0.86
CA SER A 83 -4.02 22.77 0.25
C SER A 83 -4.51 23.81 1.28
N ALA A 84 -4.07 23.75 2.54
CA ALA A 84 -4.22 24.75 3.58
C ALA A 84 -3.81 26.17 3.14
N ALA A 85 -2.90 26.31 2.16
CA ALA A 85 -2.62 27.63 1.57
C ALA A 85 -3.74 28.13 0.63
N ASN A 86 -4.53 27.25 0.02
CA ASN A 86 -5.52 27.55 -1.04
C ASN A 86 -6.96 27.05 -0.76
N GLY A 87 -7.24 26.50 0.43
CA GLY A 87 -8.58 26.02 0.83
C GLY A 87 -9.04 24.68 0.24
N GLY A 88 -8.15 23.85 -0.30
CA GLY A 88 -8.50 22.53 -0.84
C GLY A 88 -8.60 21.43 0.22
N PRO A 89 -8.94 20.19 -0.18
CA PRO A 89 -9.15 19.08 0.74
C PRO A 89 -7.87 18.70 1.48
N GLU A 90 -8.02 18.38 2.76
CA GLU A 90 -6.96 17.75 3.55
C GLU A 90 -6.91 16.25 3.22
N ILE A 91 -5.74 15.78 2.84
CA ILE A 91 -5.50 14.37 2.53
C ILE A 91 -4.41 13.89 3.48
N SER A 92 -4.70 12.83 4.24
CA SER A 92 -3.74 12.13 5.07
C SER A 92 -3.83 10.63 4.82
N SER A 93 -2.72 9.94 4.97
CA SER A 93 -2.64 8.48 4.83
C SER A 93 -1.69 7.92 5.88
N VAL A 94 -2.00 6.72 6.38
CA VAL A 94 -1.18 5.99 7.34
C VAL A 94 -0.80 4.66 6.71
N ASN A 95 0.50 4.37 6.70
CA ASN A 95 1.06 3.08 6.28
C ASN A 95 1.73 2.43 7.49
N GLY A 96 1.66 1.10 7.59
CA GLY A 96 2.31 0.37 8.69
C GLY A 96 2.57 -1.08 8.35
N VAL A 97 3.67 -1.61 8.88
CA VAL A 97 4.11 -2.99 8.73
C VAL A 97 4.49 -3.53 10.10
N TRP A 98 3.82 -4.61 10.49
CA TRP A 98 4.13 -5.31 11.73
C TRP A 98 4.56 -6.72 11.42
N ILE A 99 5.70 -7.13 11.98
CA ILE A 99 6.30 -8.44 11.77
C ILE A 99 6.38 -9.16 13.10
N GLU A 100 6.18 -10.46 13.08
CA GLU A 100 6.33 -11.31 14.25
C GLU A 100 7.75 -11.17 14.83
N GLN A 101 7.84 -10.83 16.12
CA GLN A 101 9.09 -10.49 16.80
C GLN A 101 10.12 -11.63 16.81
N SER A 102 9.67 -12.88 16.68
CA SER A 102 10.55 -14.04 16.59
C SER A 102 11.21 -14.22 15.22
N LEU A 103 10.83 -13.42 14.22
CA LEU A 103 11.46 -13.43 12.89
C LEU A 103 12.61 -12.42 12.84
N SER A 104 13.73 -12.85 12.25
CA SER A 104 14.83 -11.94 11.91
C SER A 104 14.55 -11.27 10.58
N ILE A 105 14.73 -9.95 10.53
CA ILE A 105 14.64 -9.15 9.31
C ILE A 105 15.95 -8.42 9.07
N ASP A 106 16.39 -8.39 7.81
CA ASP A 106 17.54 -7.59 7.40
C ASP A 106 17.25 -6.10 7.67
N PRO A 107 18.13 -5.38 8.41
CA PRO A 107 17.94 -3.96 8.72
C PRO A 107 17.65 -3.06 7.51
N LYS A 108 18.09 -3.45 6.31
CA LYS A 108 17.78 -2.69 5.08
C LYS A 108 16.27 -2.57 4.81
N PHE A 109 15.48 -3.56 5.21
CA PHE A 109 14.03 -3.53 5.00
C PHE A 109 13.34 -2.62 6.00
N LYS A 110 13.87 -2.51 7.23
CA LYS A 110 13.40 -1.50 8.18
C LYS A 110 13.58 -0.09 7.59
N ASP A 111 14.77 0.20 7.08
CA ASP A 111 15.08 1.47 6.42
C ASP A 111 14.15 1.73 5.23
N LEU A 112 13.96 0.73 4.37
CA LEU A 112 13.02 0.79 3.25
C LEU A 112 11.59 1.15 3.72
N PHE A 113 11.06 0.47 4.73
CA PHE A 113 9.69 0.71 5.20
C PHE A 113 9.53 2.08 5.84
N GLU A 114 10.44 2.49 6.73
CA GLU A 114 10.33 3.75 7.46
C GLU A 114 10.62 4.95 6.53
N ASN A 115 11.68 4.87 5.72
CA ASN A 115 12.19 6.05 5.01
C ASN A 115 11.60 6.20 3.60
N PHE A 116 11.46 5.11 2.84
CA PHE A 116 10.84 5.19 1.51
C PHE A 116 9.32 5.14 1.61
N PHE A 117 8.76 4.15 2.30
CA PHE A 117 7.30 3.97 2.37
C PHE A 117 6.60 4.88 3.39
N LYS A 118 7.34 5.60 4.23
CA LYS A 118 6.81 6.39 5.35
C LYS A 118 5.89 5.55 6.23
N ALA A 119 6.21 4.26 6.36
CA ALA A 119 5.41 3.31 7.10
C ALA A 119 5.95 3.17 8.52
N ALA A 120 5.04 3.09 9.49
CA ALA A 120 5.42 2.64 10.83
C ALA A 120 5.91 1.19 10.75
N PHE A 121 7.03 0.89 11.39
CA PHE A 121 7.57 -0.46 11.46
C PHE A 121 7.59 -0.97 12.91
N GLY A 122 7.10 -2.18 13.14
CA GLY A 122 7.09 -2.78 14.49
C GLY A 122 7.32 -4.28 14.49
N CYS A 123 8.17 -4.75 15.40
CA CYS A 123 8.27 -6.15 15.77
C CYS A 123 7.26 -6.44 16.90
N VAL A 124 6.29 -7.30 16.66
CA VAL A 124 5.14 -7.56 17.56
C VAL A 124 5.09 -9.03 17.93
N ASP A 125 4.69 -9.34 19.16
CA ASP A 125 4.44 -10.70 19.65
C ASP A 125 3.05 -11.20 19.19
N PHE A 126 2.91 -11.58 17.93
CA PHE A 126 1.68 -12.16 17.42
C PHE A 126 1.41 -13.57 17.97
N ARG A 127 2.47 -14.31 18.37
CA ARG A 127 2.33 -15.69 18.84
C ARG A 127 1.79 -15.80 20.25
N SER A 128 2.23 -14.93 21.16
CA SER A 128 1.95 -15.08 22.59
C SER A 128 0.91 -14.07 23.10
N LYS A 129 0.62 -13.01 22.34
CA LYS A 129 -0.38 -11.98 22.70
C LYS A 129 -1.60 -12.00 21.80
N VAL A 130 -2.22 -13.18 21.62
CA VAL A 130 -3.55 -13.28 21.01
C VAL A 130 -4.59 -12.92 22.07
N SER A 131 -4.88 -11.62 22.23
CA SER A 131 -6.08 -11.23 22.98
C SER A 131 -7.29 -11.44 22.08
N PHE A 132 -8.07 -12.50 22.33
CA PHE A 132 -9.45 -12.55 21.86
C PHE A 132 -10.25 -11.54 22.70
N PRO A 133 -10.78 -10.46 22.11
CA PRO A 133 -11.80 -9.68 22.81
C PRO A 133 -13.03 -10.58 22.92
N LEU A 134 -13.43 -10.90 24.16
CA LEU A 134 -14.79 -11.38 24.46
C LEU A 134 -15.78 -10.22 24.35
#